data_AF-A0A074KQY6-F1
#
_entry.id   AF-A0A074KQY6-F1
#
_cell.length_a   1.000
_cell.length_b   1.000
_cell.length_c   1.000
_cell.angle_alpha   90.00
_cell.angle_beta   90.00
_cell.angle_gamma   90.00
#
_symmetry.space_group_name_H-M   'P 1'
#
loop_
_entity.id
_entity.type
_entity.pdbx_description
1 polymer ?
#
loop_
_entity_poly.entity_id
_entity_poly.type
_entity_poly.pdbx_seq_one_letter_code
_entity_poly.pdbx_strand_id
1 'polypeptide(L)'
;MGFIPIFLTLGGFVFLFTIVVSTSIKNKRKAFDMSFDKLKESLSLKEDMIASRESLVRLENEYLSKKEADRIPSKVALSQTKLYLFQYNRLLKKRPYSFVASLIGYHPI
;
A
#
# COMPACT_ATOMS: atom_id res chain seq x y z
N MET A 1 -37.88 -27.76 1.26
CA MET A 1 -37.07 -27.15 0.19
C MET A 1 -36.92 -25.65 0.44
N GLY A 2 -36.01 -25.23 1.33
CA GLY A 2 -35.83 -23.81 1.70
C GLY A 2 -34.37 -23.38 1.96
N PHE A 3 -33.40 -24.29 1.74
CA PHE A 3 -31.99 -24.03 2.06
C PHE A 3 -31.19 -23.40 0.91
N ILE A 4 -31.62 -23.62 -0.34
CA ILE A 4 -30.94 -23.11 -1.55
C ILE A 4 -30.84 -21.56 -1.56
N PRO A 5 -31.88 -20.79 -1.20
CA PRO A 5 -31.80 -19.33 -1.14
C PRO A 5 -30.80 -18.81 -0.09
N ILE A 6 -30.61 -19.55 1.00
CA ILE A 6 -29.70 -19.17 2.09
C ILE A 6 -28.25 -19.31 1.64
N PHE A 7 -27.91 -20.42 0.98
CA PHE A 7 -26.55 -20.60 0.44
C PHE A 7 -26.21 -19.57 -0.63
N LEU A 8 -27.18 -19.21 -1.48
CA LEU A 8 -26.98 -18.22 -2.53
C LEU A 8 -26.71 -16.82 -1.97
N THR A 9 -27.49 -16.40 -0.97
CA THR A 9 -27.30 -15.09 -0.32
C THR A 9 -26.01 -15.04 0.49
N LEU A 10 -25.67 -16.11 1.21
CA LEU A 10 -24.42 -16.21 1.96
C LEU A 10 -23.19 -16.20 1.03
N GLY A 11 -23.24 -16.98 -0.06
CA GLY A 11 -22.17 -16.99 -1.07
C GLY A 11 -21.97 -15.62 -1.71
N GLY A 12 -23.07 -14.96 -2.11
CA GLY A 12 -23.04 -13.60 -2.64
C GLY A 12 -22.44 -12.58 -1.67
N PHE A 13 -22.79 -12.69 -0.37
CA PHE A 13 -22.23 -11.84 0.67
C PHE A 13 -20.72 -12.04 0.83
N VAL A 14 -20.25 -13.29 0.91
CA VAL A 14 -18.81 -13.60 1.02
C VAL A 14 -18.03 -13.10 -0.20
N PHE A 15 -18.61 -13.23 -1.40
CA PHE A 15 -18.02 -12.72 -2.63
C PHE A 15 -17.89 -11.20 -2.63
N LEU A 16 -18.98 -10.47 -2.34
CA LEU A 16 -18.98 -9.02 -2.22
C LEU A 16 -17.99 -8.54 -1.15
N PHE A 17 -17.97 -9.21 0.00
CA PHE A 17 -17.03 -8.93 1.07
C PHE A 17 -15.57 -9.03 0.60
N THR A 18 -15.25 -10.08 -0.16
CA THR A 18 -13.90 -10.30 -0.72
C THR A 18 -13.51 -9.16 -1.67
N ILE A 19 -14.42 -8.70 -2.53
CA ILE A 19 -14.18 -7.56 -3.45
C ILE A 19 -13.91 -6.28 -2.66
N VAL A 20 -14.69 -5.99 -1.62
CA VAL A 20 -14.53 -4.80 -0.80
C VAL A 20 -13.17 -4.80 -0.10
N VAL A 21 -12.77 -5.94 0.46
CA VAL A 21 -11.46 -6.11 1.10
C VAL A 21 -10.33 -5.95 0.08
N SER A 22 -10.43 -6.57 -1.09
CA SER A 22 -9.46 -6.44 -2.19
C SER A 22 -9.28 -4.99 -2.62
N THR A 23 -10.40 -4.28 -2.81
CA THR A 23 -10.42 -2.86 -3.17
C THR A 23 -9.75 -2.00 -2.10
N SER A 24 -10.01 -2.29 -0.83
CA SER A 24 -9.38 -1.58 0.30
C SER A 24 -7.86 -1.78 0.32
N ILE A 25 -7.38 -3.01 0.13
CA ILE A 25 -5.94 -3.32 0.03
C ILE A 25 -5.30 -2.60 -1.16
N LYS A 26 -5.95 -2.66 -2.34
CA LYS A 26 -5.50 -1.98 -3.56
C LYS A 26 -5.41 -0.46 -3.35
N ASN A 27 -6.39 0.14 -2.70
CA ASN A 27 -6.40 1.58 -2.42
C ASN A 27 -5.24 1.98 -1.49
N LYS A 28 -4.92 1.16 -0.49
CA LYS A 28 -3.77 1.41 0.40
C LYS A 28 -2.43 1.26 -0.32
N ARG A 29 -2.29 0.29 -1.21
CA ARG A 29 -1.11 0.18 -2.08
C ARG A 29 -0.96 1.40 -2.98
N LYS A 30 -2.05 1.81 -3.64
CA LYS A 30 -2.06 3.00 -4.49
C LYS A 30 -1.66 4.27 -3.73
N ALA A 31 -2.09 4.41 -2.48
CA ALA A 31 -1.69 5.55 -1.63
C ALA A 31 -0.18 5.55 -1.34
N PHE A 32 0.41 4.38 -1.12
CA PHE A 32 1.86 4.23 -1.01
C PHE A 32 2.56 4.61 -2.32
N ASP A 33 2.12 4.06 -3.46
CA ASP A 33 2.71 4.33 -4.77
C ASP A 33 2.68 5.85 -5.09
N MET A 34 1.54 6.51 -4.87
CA MET A 34 1.42 7.97 -5.06
C MET A 34 2.35 8.77 -4.13
N SER A 35 2.50 8.36 -2.87
CA SER A 35 3.40 9.05 -1.94
C SER A 35 4.86 8.85 -2.30
N PHE A 36 5.20 7.67 -2.81
CA PHE A 36 6.51 7.31 -3.30
C PHE A 36 6.88 8.15 -4.53
N ASP A 37 5.95 8.30 -5.48
CA ASP A 37 6.15 9.16 -6.65
C ASP A 37 6.35 10.63 -6.27
N LYS A 38 5.58 11.14 -5.29
CA LYS A 38 5.77 12.50 -4.75
C LYS A 38 7.13 12.68 -4.08
N LEU A 39 7.62 11.67 -3.37
CA LEU A 39 8.94 11.70 -2.76
C LEU A 39 10.05 11.70 -3.83
N LYS A 40 9.89 10.89 -4.88
CA LYS A 40 10.79 10.87 -6.03
C LYS A 40 10.83 12.22 -6.73
N GLU A 41 9.67 12.84 -6.95
CA GLU A 41 9.53 14.18 -7.51
C GLU A 41 10.18 15.25 -6.62
N SER A 42 9.96 15.22 -5.30
CA SER A 42 10.57 16.17 -4.36
C SER A 42 12.09 16.02 -4.27
N LEU A 43 12.61 14.85 -4.60
CA LEU A 43 14.04 14.58 -4.71
C LEU A 43 14.61 14.86 -6.11
N SER A 44 13.77 15.24 -7.09
CA SER A 44 14.13 15.48 -8.49
C SER A 44 14.73 14.25 -9.20
N LEU A 45 14.34 13.06 -8.77
CA LEU A 45 14.79 11.80 -9.34
C LEU A 45 13.95 11.41 -10.55
N LYS A 46 14.59 11.19 -11.70
CA LYS A 46 13.92 10.74 -12.93
C LYS A 46 13.95 9.23 -13.14
N GLU A 47 14.63 8.50 -12.27
CA GLU A 47 14.89 7.07 -12.45
C GLU A 47 13.63 6.22 -12.23
N ASP A 48 13.34 5.29 -13.13
CA ASP A 48 12.13 4.46 -13.08
C ASP A 48 12.27 3.39 -11.98
N MET A 49 12.05 3.81 -10.73
CA MET A 49 12.10 2.94 -9.55
C MET A 49 10.74 2.32 -9.29
N ILE A 50 10.71 1.00 -9.20
CA ILE A 50 9.54 0.25 -8.73
C ILE A 50 9.32 0.56 -7.25
N ALA A 51 8.11 0.93 -6.86
CA ALA A 51 7.73 1.20 -5.48
C ALA A 51 7.88 -0.08 -4.62
N SER A 52 8.98 -0.15 -3.88
CA SER A 52 9.38 -1.29 -3.05
C SER A 52 10.09 -0.79 -1.80
N ARG A 53 10.25 -1.65 -0.79
CA ARG A 53 11.02 -1.27 0.40
C ARG A 53 12.48 -0.97 0.07
N GLU A 54 13.08 -1.69 -0.87
CA GLU A 54 14.47 -1.45 -1.28
C GLU A 54 14.65 -0.08 -1.94
N SER A 55 13.75 0.28 -2.86
CA SER A 55 13.80 1.58 -3.51
C SER A 55 13.48 2.73 -2.54
N LEU A 56 12.62 2.50 -1.55
CA LEU A 56 12.38 3.48 -0.48
C LEU A 56 13.63 3.72 0.37
N VAL A 57 14.40 2.68 0.69
CA VAL A 57 15.68 2.81 1.40
C VAL A 57 16.69 3.61 0.57
N ARG A 58 16.73 3.40 -0.76
CA ARG A 58 17.58 4.20 -1.66
C ARG A 58 17.19 5.68 -1.65
N LEU A 59 15.89 5.99 -1.76
CA LEU A 59 15.35 7.35 -1.65
C LEU A 59 15.65 8.00 -0.30
N GLU A 60 15.59 7.23 0.78
CA GLU A 60 15.96 7.71 2.11
C GLU A 60 17.45 8.05 2.20
N ASN A 61 18.33 7.22 1.66
CA ASN A 61 19.76 7.50 1.62
C ASN A 61 20.07 8.77 0.81
N GLU A 62 19.33 9.00 -0.28
CA GLU A 62 19.47 10.21 -1.10
C GLU A 62 18.90 11.46 -0.42
N TYR A 63 17.79 11.30 0.32
CA TYR A 63 17.30 12.35 1.21
C TYR A 63 18.36 12.74 2.26
N LEU A 64 19.06 11.75 2.82
CA LEU A 64 20.13 11.96 3.79
C LEU A 64 21.44 12.50 3.19
N SER A 65 21.64 12.42 1.88
CA SER A 65 22.82 12.98 1.21
C SER A 65 22.64 14.45 0.78
N LYS A 66 21.39 14.93 0.62
CA LYS A 66 21.10 16.35 0.31
C LYS A 66 21.41 17.28 1.47
N LYS A 67 21.65 18.58 1.20
CA LYS A 67 21.81 19.60 2.25
C LYS A 67 20.50 19.83 3.01
N GLU A 68 20.58 20.20 4.29
CA GLU A 68 19.42 20.33 5.17
C GLU A 68 18.34 21.30 4.65
N ALA A 69 18.75 22.38 3.97
CA ALA A 69 17.85 23.33 3.32
C ALA A 69 16.97 22.68 2.23
N ASP A 70 17.52 21.72 1.48
CA ASP A 70 16.80 21.01 0.40
C ASP A 70 15.96 19.83 0.93
N ARG A 71 16.15 19.45 2.21
CA ARG A 71 15.42 18.33 2.85
C ARG A 71 14.03 18.73 3.35
N ILE A 72 13.79 20.00 3.64
CA ILE A 72 12.53 20.48 4.21
C ILE A 72 11.30 20.02 3.40
N PRO A 73 11.24 20.22 2.06
CA PRO A 73 10.08 19.77 1.28
C PRO A 73 9.94 18.24 1.22
N SER A 74 11.07 17.53 1.14
CA SER A 74 11.09 16.06 1.00
C SER A 74 10.78 15.32 2.31
N LYS A 75 10.94 15.97 3.47
CA LYS A 75 10.71 15.36 4.80
C LYS A 75 9.26 14.88 4.97
N VAL A 76 8.31 15.71 4.53
CA VAL A 76 6.88 15.40 4.65
C VAL A 76 6.52 14.23 3.75
N ALA A 77 7.00 14.24 2.50
CA ALA A 77 6.78 13.16 1.55
C ALA A 77 7.37 11.83 2.04
N LEU A 78 8.58 11.86 2.60
CA LEU A 78 9.24 10.67 3.16
C LEU A 78 8.45 10.08 4.33
N SER A 79 8.03 10.93 5.28
CA SER A 79 7.23 10.52 6.44
C SER A 79 5.91 9.89 6.01
N GLN A 80 5.20 10.53 5.08
CA GLN A 80 3.94 10.01 4.54
C GLN A 80 4.12 8.66 3.86
N THR A 81 5.18 8.52 3.05
CA THR A 81 5.48 7.27 2.33
C THR A 81 5.74 6.12 3.31
N LYS A 82 6.54 6.35 4.35
CA LYS A 82 6.78 5.36 5.42
C LYS A 82 5.51 4.99 6.17
N LEU A 83 4.65 5.97 6.45
CA LEU A 83 3.37 5.73 7.11
C LEU A 83 2.44 4.88 6.25
N TYR A 84 2.35 5.13 4.94
CA TYR A 84 1.53 4.32 4.04
C TYR A 84 2.08 2.90 3.87
N LEU A 85 3.40 2.73 3.79
CA LEU A 85 4.04 1.42 3.81
C LEU A 85 3.65 0.63 5.06
N PHE A 86 3.78 1.25 6.23
CA PHE A 86 3.40 0.63 7.50
C PHE A 86 1.91 0.29 7.54
N GLN A 87 1.02 1.20 7.11
CA GLN A 87 -0.42 0.95 7.09
C GLN A 87 -0.79 -0.21 6.15
N TYR A 88 -0.18 -0.28 4.96
CA TYR A 88 -0.39 -1.37 4.01
C TYR A 88 0.04 -2.71 4.60
N ASN A 89 1.27 -2.79 5.10
CA ASN A 89 1.82 -4.02 5.70
C ASN A 89 1.02 -4.45 6.95
N ARG A 90 0.53 -3.49 7.75
CA ARG A 90 -0.35 -3.78 8.89
C ARG A 90 -1.73 -4.27 8.45
N LEU A 91 -2.30 -3.70 7.38
CA LEU A 91 -3.58 -4.13 6.84
C LEU A 91 -3.52 -5.59 6.37
N LEU A 92 -2.45 -5.97 5.65
CA LEU A 92 -2.24 -7.35 5.19
C LEU A 92 -2.14 -8.37 6.34
N LYS A 93 -1.69 -7.96 7.52
CA LYS A 93 -1.60 -8.84 8.70
C LYS A 93 -2.91 -8.97 9.47
N LYS A 94 -3.84 -8.02 9.31
CA LYS A 94 -5.08 -7.96 10.09
C LYS A 94 -6.13 -8.93 9.53
N ARG A 95 -6.78 -9.73 10.37
CA ARG A 95 -7.99 -10.48 9.96
C ARG A 95 -9.17 -9.51 9.79
N PRO A 96 -10.06 -9.71 8.80
CA PRO A 96 -10.08 -10.76 7.78
C PRO A 96 -9.27 -10.46 6.52
N TYR A 97 -8.61 -9.29 6.44
CA TYR A 97 -7.80 -8.86 5.29
C TYR A 97 -6.69 -9.85 4.94
N SER A 98 -6.03 -10.46 5.94
CA SER A 98 -4.96 -11.42 5.72
C SER A 98 -5.41 -12.68 4.96
N PHE A 99 -6.66 -13.11 5.17
CA PHE A 99 -7.23 -14.24 4.44
C PHE A 99 -7.45 -13.88 2.98
N VAL A 100 -8.08 -12.73 2.72
CA VAL A 100 -8.31 -12.25 1.35
C VAL A 100 -6.99 -11.93 0.64
N ALA A 101 -6.01 -11.39 1.37
CA ALA A 101 -4.66 -11.13 0.86
C ALA A 101 -3.99 -12.43 0.39
N SER A 102 -4.05 -13.50 1.18
CA SER A 102 -3.50 -14.79 0.77
C SER A 102 -4.26 -15.41 -0.40
N LEU A 103 -5.57 -15.21 -0.49
CA LEU A 103 -6.40 -15.74 -1.58
C LEU A 103 -6.11 -15.05 -2.92
N ILE A 104 -5.86 -13.74 -2.90
CA ILE A 104 -5.67 -12.90 -4.11
C ILE A 104 -4.18 -12.79 -4.50
N GLY A 105 -3.26 -13.06 -3.58
CA GLY A 105 -1.81 -12.95 -3.82
C GLY A 105 -1.23 -11.57 -3.49
N TYR A 106 -1.80 -10.86 -2.52
CA TYR A 106 -1.19 -9.64 -2.00
C TYR A 106 -0.03 -9.97 -1.05
N HIS A 107 1.09 -9.29 -1.21
CA HIS A 107 2.31 -9.50 -0.43
C HIS A 107 2.77 -8.19 0.23
N PRO A 108 3.40 -8.26 1.42
CA PRO A 108 4.03 -7.11 2.03
C PRO A 108 5.07 -6.48 1.11
N ILE A 109 5.20 -5.15 1.22
CA ILE A 109 6.22 -4.36 0.53
C ILE A 109 7.43 -4.20 1.44
#